data_AF-A0A9D9L8B6-F1
#
_entry.id   AF-A0A9D9L8B6-F1
#
_cell.length_a   1.000
_cell.length_b   1.000
_cell.length_c   1.000
_cell.angle_alpha   90.00
_cell.angle_beta   90.00
_cell.angle_gamma   90.00
#
_symmetry.space_group_name_H-M   'P 1'
#
loop_
_entity.id
_entity.type
_entity.pdbx_description
1 polymer ?
#
loop_
_entity_poly.entity_id
_entity_poly.type
_entity_poly.pdbx_seq_one_letter_code
_entity_poly.pdbx_strand_id
1 'polypeptide(L)'
;MPISPEQRQNLREQLRQRSQQKHSREEAAELIARRRAEREARERAEQGGQPKRRLPRWRWWLWALEALVLLAVVEQRFLHRRKPAEPAEKGTVVSQGLPVYPVKGDRELPAGLVEILPAFYVSPEGFPAECRDFQAEQRRVSEEEGLPVEVENCLGMRFRLVPAGTCLIGSPETEPGRGETELLHPSMFGRHFYSGKFEVTQREWQMLMTDNPSRFRGEDLPVEEITWYDCQEFIRRLNEREGLTRQNGYRLPTEEEWEYACRG
;
A
#
# COMPACT_ATOMS: atom_id res chain seq x y z
N MET A 1 60.61 86.21 -0.85
CA MET A 1 60.26 85.74 -2.21
C MET A 1 58.85 85.19 -2.20
N PRO A 2 57.98 85.54 -3.18
CA PRO A 2 56.61 85.02 -3.23
C PRO A 2 56.60 83.57 -3.72
N ILE A 3 55.87 82.70 -3.01
CA ILE A 3 55.67 81.28 -3.34
C ILE A 3 55.04 81.16 -4.74
N SER A 4 55.66 80.35 -5.62
CA SER A 4 55.22 80.09 -7.00
C SER A 4 53.77 79.58 -7.03
N PRO A 5 52.95 79.98 -8.04
CA PRO A 5 51.57 79.52 -8.19
C PRO A 5 51.42 78.00 -8.14
N GLU A 6 52.40 77.28 -8.70
CA GLU A 6 52.43 75.82 -8.78
C GLU A 6 52.65 75.17 -7.40
N GLN A 7 53.53 75.77 -6.58
CA GLN A 7 53.75 75.33 -5.20
C GLN A 7 52.51 75.56 -4.32
N ARG A 8 51.73 76.62 -4.58
CA ARG A 8 50.45 76.87 -3.87
C ARG A 8 49.39 75.84 -4.25
N GLN A 9 49.35 75.42 -5.52
CA GLN A 9 48.40 74.41 -5.99
C GLN A 9 48.71 73.03 -5.38
N ASN A 10 49.99 72.63 -5.41
CA ASN A 10 50.42 71.36 -4.84
C ASN A 10 50.20 71.32 -3.31
N LEU A 11 50.46 72.42 -2.60
CA LEU A 11 50.16 72.54 -1.16
C LEU A 11 48.65 72.42 -0.86
N ARG A 12 47.78 73.03 -1.67
CA ARG A 12 46.32 72.91 -1.53
C ARG A 12 45.85 71.47 -1.75
N GLU A 13 46.45 70.77 -2.70
CA GLU A 13 46.12 69.39 -3.02
C GLU A 13 46.56 68.43 -1.90
N GLN A 14 47.76 68.63 -1.35
CA GLN A 14 48.24 67.88 -0.18
C GLN A 14 47.37 68.12 1.06
N LEU A 15 46.93 69.37 1.29
CA LEU A 15 46.02 69.69 2.39
C LEU A 15 44.64 69.03 2.21
N ARG A 16 44.12 68.97 0.98
CA ARG A 16 42.87 68.26 0.66
C ARG A 16 43.00 66.76 0.91
N GLN A 17 44.09 66.13 0.45
CA GLN A 17 44.33 64.70 0.66
C GLN A 17 44.48 64.37 2.15
N ARG A 18 45.22 65.19 2.92
CA ARG A 18 45.34 65.02 4.38
C ARG A 18 44.00 65.20 5.09
N SER A 19 43.17 66.14 4.64
CA SER A 19 41.81 66.34 5.18
C SER A 19 40.93 65.12 4.93
N GLN A 20 40.90 64.61 3.70
CA GLN A 20 40.15 63.39 3.34
C GLN A 20 40.63 62.16 4.11
N GLN A 21 41.95 62.01 4.24
CA GLN A 21 42.53 60.88 4.99
C GLN A 21 42.23 60.98 6.49
N LYS A 22 42.19 62.20 7.06
CA LYS A 22 41.80 62.41 8.46
C LYS A 22 40.32 62.07 8.67
N HIS A 23 39.44 62.52 7.78
CA HIS A 23 38.01 62.24 7.85
C HIS A 23 37.73 60.74 7.73
N SER A 24 38.36 60.04 6.78
CA SER A 24 38.24 58.58 6.63
C SER A 24 38.73 57.80 7.87
N ARG A 25 39.77 58.28 8.55
CA ARG A 25 40.24 57.67 9.80
C ARG A 25 39.29 57.90 10.98
N GLU A 26 38.65 59.07 11.04
CA GLU A 26 37.64 59.39 12.05
C GLU A 26 36.38 58.52 11.86
N GLU A 27 35.89 58.38 10.63
CA GLU A 27 34.76 57.49 10.30
C GLU A 27 35.06 56.02 10.65
N ALA A 28 36.26 55.55 10.33
CA ALA A 28 36.69 54.18 10.68
C ALA A 28 36.76 53.97 12.20
N ALA A 29 37.24 54.96 12.95
CA ALA A 29 37.28 54.90 14.42
C ALA A 29 35.87 54.89 15.03
N GLU A 30 34.95 55.67 14.48
CA GLU A 30 33.56 55.72 14.94
C GLU A 30 32.81 54.40 14.66
N LEU A 31 33.04 53.79 13.49
CA LEU A 31 32.47 52.48 13.15
C LEU A 31 32.98 51.38 14.11
N ILE A 32 34.27 51.41 14.46
CA ILE A 32 34.86 50.46 15.42
C ILE A 32 34.26 50.66 16.82
N ALA A 33 34.12 51.91 17.27
CA ALA A 33 33.51 52.23 18.55
C ALA A 33 32.04 51.75 18.61
N ARG A 34 31.28 51.96 17.53
CA ARG A 34 29.88 51.52 17.42
C ARG A 34 29.76 49.99 17.45
N ARG A 35 30.60 49.27 16.70
CA ARG A 35 30.62 47.79 16.72
C ARG A 35 31.02 47.23 18.08
N ARG A 36 31.93 47.89 18.79
CA ARG A 36 32.32 47.51 20.14
C ARG A 36 31.17 47.72 21.13
N ALA A 37 30.50 48.86 21.07
CA ALA A 37 29.33 49.13 21.91
C ALA A 37 28.17 48.14 21.64
N GLU A 38 27.93 47.77 20.38
CA GLU A 38 26.93 46.77 20.02
C GLU A 38 27.29 45.36 20.54
N ARG A 39 28.58 44.98 20.51
CA ARG A 39 29.04 43.73 21.14
C ARG A 39 28.86 43.73 22.65
N GLU A 40 29.27 44.80 23.32
CA GLU A 40 29.12 44.93 24.77
C GLU A 40 27.64 44.95 25.19
N ALA A 41 26.76 45.54 24.38
CA ALA A 41 25.31 45.50 24.61
C ALA A 41 24.72 44.09 24.44
N ARG A 42 25.19 43.32 23.44
CA ARG A 42 24.79 41.91 23.24
C ARG A 42 25.28 41.03 24.39
N GLU A 43 26.53 41.19 24.81
CA GLU A 43 27.10 40.45 25.94
C GLU A 43 26.38 40.78 27.26
N ARG A 44 25.99 42.03 27.50
CA ARG A 44 25.16 42.42 28.66
C ARG A 44 23.74 41.84 28.59
N ALA A 45 23.15 41.75 27.39
CA ALA A 45 21.85 41.13 27.21
C ALA A 45 21.90 39.61 27.45
N GLU A 46 23.00 38.95 27.08
CA GLU A 46 23.23 37.52 27.33
C GLU A 46 23.58 37.22 28.80
N GLN A 47 24.33 38.11 29.47
CA GLN A 47 24.64 37.99 30.90
C GLN A 47 23.49 38.43 31.83
N GLY A 48 22.47 39.10 31.27
CA GLY A 48 21.21 39.41 31.93
C GLY A 48 20.35 38.17 32.12
N GLY A 49 20.81 37.24 32.98
CA GLY A 49 20.03 36.09 33.39
C GLY A 49 18.67 36.54 33.93
N GLN A 50 17.60 36.19 33.21
CA GLN A 50 16.23 36.38 33.66
C GLN A 50 16.08 35.84 35.08
N PRO A 51 15.45 36.57 36.03
CA PRO A 51 15.24 36.04 37.37
C PRO A 51 14.48 34.73 37.24
N LYS A 52 15.07 33.63 37.72
CA LYS A 52 14.41 32.31 37.76
C LYS A 52 13.12 32.47 38.55
N ARG A 53 12.01 32.65 37.83
CA ARG A 53 10.67 32.65 38.41
C ARG A 53 10.52 31.32 39.11
N ARG A 54 10.56 31.33 40.45
CA ARG A 54 10.29 30.14 41.25
C ARG A 54 8.90 29.69 40.88
N LEU A 55 8.83 28.57 40.16
CA LEU A 55 7.55 28.02 39.73
C LEU A 55 6.74 27.73 40.99
N PRO A 56 5.52 28.27 41.11
CA PRO A 56 4.71 28.09 42.31
C PRO A 56 4.46 26.60 42.55
N ARG A 57 4.32 26.20 43.83
CA ARG A 57 4.19 24.79 44.24
C ARG A 57 3.06 24.03 43.52
N TRP A 58 2.03 24.72 43.03
CA TRP A 58 0.96 24.11 42.23
C TRP A 58 1.41 23.67 40.82
N ARG A 59 2.47 24.25 40.23
CA ARG A 59 3.04 23.75 38.97
C ARG A 59 3.73 22.40 39.12
N TRP A 60 4.24 22.10 40.32
CA TRP A 60 4.71 20.75 40.64
C TRP A 60 3.56 19.76 40.70
N TRP A 61 2.40 20.18 41.23
CA TRP A 61 1.17 19.39 41.16
C TRP A 61 0.65 19.23 39.73
N LEU A 62 0.75 20.27 38.90
CA LEU A 62 0.37 20.21 37.50
C LEU A 62 1.29 19.24 36.71
N TRP A 63 2.60 19.30 36.93
CA TRP A 63 3.56 18.36 36.34
C TRP A 63 3.37 16.93 36.85
N ALA A 64 3.02 16.75 38.13
CA ALA A 64 2.70 15.43 38.66
C ALA A 64 1.40 14.87 38.03
N LEU A 65 0.40 15.73 37.79
CA LEU A 65 -0.84 15.35 37.12
C LEU A 65 -0.60 15.03 35.63
N GLU A 66 0.15 15.87 34.90
CA GLU A 66 0.55 15.59 33.52
C GLU A 66 1.37 14.30 33.42
N ALA A 67 2.32 14.07 34.33
CA ALA A 67 3.09 12.83 34.38
C ALA A 67 2.20 11.61 34.68
N LEU A 68 1.21 11.73 35.57
CA LEU A 68 0.22 10.67 35.85
C LEU A 68 -0.68 10.40 34.63
N VAL A 69 -1.13 11.44 33.92
CA VAL A 69 -1.90 11.29 32.68
C VAL A 69 -1.06 10.63 31.60
N LEU A 70 0.21 11.04 31.44
CA LEU A 70 1.12 10.41 30.48
C LEU A 70 1.44 8.96 30.88
N LEU A 71 1.62 8.66 32.17
CA LEU A 71 1.76 7.30 32.67
C LEU A 71 0.51 6.47 32.36
N ALA A 72 -0.70 7.00 32.59
CA ALA A 72 -1.95 6.31 32.26
C ALA A 72 -2.13 6.10 30.75
N VAL A 73 -1.70 7.05 29.90
CA VAL A 73 -1.73 6.93 28.44
C VAL A 73 -0.70 5.90 27.94
N VAL A 74 0.51 5.90 28.53
CA VAL A 74 1.54 4.89 28.27
C VAL A 74 1.06 3.51 28.74
N GLU A 75 0.43 3.43 29.90
CA GLU A 75 -0.16 2.21 30.45
C GLU A 75 -1.30 1.70 29.55
N GLN A 76 -2.21 2.55 29.09
CA GLN A 76 -3.22 2.16 28.10
C GLN A 76 -2.60 1.76 26.75
N ARG A 77 -1.49 2.36 26.33
CA ARG A 77 -0.86 2.04 25.03
C ARG A 77 0.06 0.82 25.08
N PHE A 78 0.60 0.46 26.24
CA PHE A 78 1.51 -0.67 26.42
C PHE A 78 0.88 -1.88 27.12
N LEU A 79 -0.01 -1.70 28.10
CA LEU A 79 -0.70 -2.82 28.76
C LEU A 79 -1.99 -3.25 28.04
N HIS A 80 -2.64 -2.37 27.26
CA HIS A 80 -3.66 -2.79 26.28
C HIS A 80 -3.07 -3.01 24.88
N ARG A 81 -1.80 -3.43 24.80
CA ARG A 81 -1.45 -4.33 23.70
C ARG A 81 -2.43 -5.49 23.79
N ARG A 82 -3.43 -5.49 22.88
CA ARG A 82 -4.26 -6.66 22.62
C ARG A 82 -3.31 -7.85 22.69
N LYS A 83 -3.65 -8.85 23.51
CA LYS A 83 -2.98 -10.15 23.44
C LYS A 83 -2.72 -10.42 21.95
N PRO A 84 -1.48 -10.65 21.51
CA PRO A 84 -1.28 -11.11 20.15
C PRO A 84 -2.27 -12.26 19.98
N ALA A 85 -3.08 -12.19 18.93
CA ALA A 85 -3.99 -13.27 18.60
C ALA A 85 -3.15 -14.54 18.69
N GLU A 86 -3.60 -15.50 19.51
CA GLU A 86 -2.97 -16.81 19.51
C GLU A 86 -2.85 -17.21 18.03
N PRO A 87 -1.68 -17.69 17.58
CA PRO A 87 -1.54 -18.13 16.21
C PRO A 87 -2.71 -19.06 16.00
N ALA A 88 -3.62 -18.68 15.10
CA ALA A 88 -4.75 -19.52 14.76
C ALA A 88 -4.13 -20.88 14.55
N GLU A 89 -4.54 -21.87 15.37
CA GLU A 89 -4.18 -23.25 15.10
C GLU A 89 -4.40 -23.37 13.60
N LYS A 90 -3.40 -23.87 12.88
CA LYS A 90 -3.58 -24.32 11.51
C LYS A 90 -4.61 -25.41 11.61
N GLY A 91 -5.88 -25.01 11.72
CA GLY A 91 -7.03 -25.84 11.64
C GLY A 91 -6.79 -26.52 10.34
N THR A 92 -6.50 -27.81 10.42
CA THR A 92 -6.56 -28.63 9.25
C THR A 92 -7.98 -28.41 8.80
N VAL A 93 -8.16 -27.58 7.77
CA VAL A 93 -9.44 -27.42 7.10
C VAL A 93 -9.65 -28.79 6.51
N VAL A 94 -10.26 -29.67 7.29
CA VAL A 94 -10.80 -30.93 6.80
C VAL A 94 -11.90 -30.45 5.88
N SER A 95 -11.56 -30.34 4.60
CA SER A 95 -12.51 -30.03 3.55
C SER A 95 -13.54 -31.14 3.54
N GLN A 96 -14.63 -30.94 4.28
CA GLN A 96 -15.77 -31.84 4.35
C GLN A 96 -16.57 -31.69 3.05
N GLY A 97 -15.99 -32.17 1.97
CA GLY A 97 -16.54 -32.08 0.62
C GLY A 97 -16.54 -33.42 -0.08
N LEU A 98 -17.38 -33.56 -1.10
CA LEU A 98 -17.32 -34.73 -1.96
C LEU A 98 -15.98 -34.72 -2.72
N PRO A 99 -15.18 -35.79 -2.67
CA PRO A 99 -13.90 -35.82 -3.36
C PRO A 99 -14.12 -35.74 -4.87
N VAL A 100 -13.29 -34.95 -5.54
CA VAL A 100 -13.15 -34.95 -6.99
C VAL A 100 -12.21 -36.10 -7.34
N TYR A 101 -12.63 -36.95 -8.26
CA TYR A 101 -11.80 -38.03 -8.76
C TYR A 101 -10.97 -37.55 -9.96
N PRO A 102 -9.73 -38.04 -10.12
CA PRO A 102 -8.91 -37.73 -11.29
C PRO A 102 -9.69 -37.99 -12.57
N VAL A 103 -9.67 -37.02 -13.46
CA VAL A 103 -10.19 -37.21 -14.80
C VAL A 103 -9.37 -38.30 -15.49
N LYS A 104 -10.05 -39.30 -16.05
CA LYS A 104 -9.39 -40.27 -16.96
C LYS A 104 -9.36 -39.68 -18.37
N GLY A 105 -8.19 -39.23 -18.81
CA GLY A 105 -7.98 -38.86 -20.21
C GLY A 105 -6.66 -38.14 -20.45
N ASP A 106 -6.10 -38.31 -21.65
CA ASP A 106 -4.84 -37.66 -22.08
C ASP A 106 -5.05 -36.20 -22.51
N ARG A 107 -6.08 -35.50 -22.00
CA ARG A 107 -6.34 -34.12 -22.44
C ARG A 107 -5.25 -33.19 -21.91
N GLU A 108 -4.68 -32.40 -22.82
CA GLU A 108 -3.71 -31.37 -22.49
C GLU A 108 -4.40 -30.25 -21.72
N LEU A 109 -4.01 -30.09 -20.45
CA LEU A 109 -4.30 -28.89 -19.68
C LEU A 109 -3.78 -27.65 -20.41
N PRO A 110 -4.38 -26.46 -20.17
CA PRO A 110 -3.74 -25.22 -20.55
C PRO A 110 -2.29 -25.21 -20.07
N ALA A 111 -1.36 -24.80 -20.95
CA ALA A 111 0.07 -24.90 -20.69
C ALA A 111 0.44 -24.24 -19.35
N GLY A 112 1.25 -24.93 -18.54
CA GLY A 112 1.69 -24.44 -17.22
C GLY A 112 0.79 -24.86 -16.04
N LEU A 113 -0.41 -25.39 -16.30
CA LEU A 113 -1.33 -25.85 -15.25
C LEU A 113 -1.18 -27.34 -14.98
N VAL A 114 -1.22 -27.70 -13.70
CA VAL A 114 -1.17 -29.09 -13.20
C VAL A 114 -2.43 -29.37 -12.39
N GLU A 115 -3.07 -30.52 -12.62
CA GLU A 115 -4.21 -30.97 -11.81
C GLU A 115 -3.80 -31.21 -10.35
N ILE A 116 -4.60 -30.70 -9.41
CA ILE A 116 -4.40 -30.92 -7.97
C ILE A 116 -5.38 -31.96 -7.43
N LEU A 117 -4.83 -32.98 -6.78
CA LEU A 117 -5.60 -33.99 -6.06
C LEU A 117 -5.10 -34.10 -4.60
N PRO A 118 -6.01 -34.23 -3.62
CA PRO A 118 -7.46 -34.22 -3.76
C PRO A 118 -8.02 -32.79 -3.92
N ALA A 119 -8.98 -32.63 -4.83
CA ALA A 119 -9.89 -31.47 -4.84
C ALA A 119 -11.24 -31.87 -4.22
N PHE A 120 -11.98 -30.90 -3.71
CA PHE A 120 -13.23 -31.14 -2.98
C PHE A 120 -14.33 -30.19 -3.41
N TYR A 121 -15.51 -30.74 -3.65
CA TYR A 121 -16.75 -29.98 -3.79
C TYR A 121 -17.22 -29.48 -2.43
N VAL A 122 -17.57 -28.20 -2.34
CA VAL A 122 -18.21 -27.65 -1.12
C VAL A 122 -19.60 -28.25 -0.99
N SER A 123 -20.03 -28.57 0.24
CA SER A 123 -21.41 -29.00 0.43
C SER A 123 -22.38 -27.88 0.02
N PRO A 124 -23.37 -28.16 -0.83
CA PRO A 124 -24.35 -27.16 -1.24
C PRO A 124 -25.43 -26.89 -0.18
N GLU A 125 -25.37 -27.53 0.98
CA GLU A 125 -26.33 -27.31 2.07
C GLU A 125 -26.23 -25.87 2.60
N GLY A 126 -27.37 -25.17 2.66
CA GLY A 126 -27.42 -23.78 3.10
C GLY A 126 -27.12 -22.74 2.00
N PHE A 127 -26.76 -23.18 0.80
CA PHE A 127 -26.58 -22.31 -0.36
C PHE A 127 -27.83 -22.27 -1.26
N PRO A 128 -27.99 -21.19 -2.06
CA PRO A 128 -29.02 -21.10 -3.08
C PRO A 128 -29.02 -22.29 -4.06
N ALA A 129 -30.15 -22.53 -4.73
CA ALA A 129 -30.31 -23.68 -5.63
C ALA A 129 -29.35 -23.60 -6.83
N GLU A 130 -29.07 -22.38 -7.27
CA GLU A 130 -28.16 -22.04 -8.36
C GLU A 130 -26.75 -22.61 -8.12
N CYS A 131 -26.28 -22.63 -6.86
CA CYS A 131 -24.97 -23.20 -6.52
C CYS A 131 -24.95 -24.73 -6.71
N ARG A 132 -26.07 -25.43 -6.48
CA ARG A 132 -26.19 -26.87 -6.75
C ARG A 132 -26.10 -27.16 -8.23
N ASP A 133 -26.83 -26.37 -9.02
CA ASP A 133 -26.88 -26.53 -10.48
C ASP A 133 -25.50 -26.23 -11.09
N PHE A 134 -24.83 -25.19 -10.61
CA PHE A 134 -23.47 -24.84 -11.03
C PHE A 134 -22.46 -25.94 -10.68
N GLN A 135 -22.52 -26.48 -9.47
CA GLN A 135 -21.64 -27.58 -9.07
C GLN A 135 -21.90 -28.86 -9.86
N ALA A 136 -23.17 -29.17 -10.15
CA ALA A 136 -23.54 -30.31 -10.99
C ALA A 136 -23.01 -30.16 -12.42
N GLU A 137 -23.09 -28.95 -12.98
CA GLU A 137 -22.55 -28.63 -14.30
C GLU A 137 -21.01 -28.68 -14.32
N GLN A 138 -20.35 -28.16 -13.27
CA GLN A 138 -18.89 -28.29 -13.11
C GLN A 138 -18.45 -29.76 -13.08
N ARG A 139 -19.22 -30.63 -12.42
CA ARG A 139 -18.98 -32.07 -12.42
C ARG A 139 -19.18 -32.68 -13.80
N ARG A 140 -20.30 -32.39 -14.46
CA ARG A 140 -20.60 -32.90 -15.80
C ARG A 140 -19.48 -32.54 -16.79
N VAL A 141 -19.08 -31.27 -16.82
CA VAL A 141 -17.98 -30.78 -17.67
C VAL A 141 -16.67 -31.48 -17.33
N SER A 142 -16.36 -31.64 -16.04
CA SER A 142 -15.14 -32.33 -15.63
C SER A 142 -15.12 -33.80 -16.08
N GLU A 143 -16.23 -34.52 -15.96
CA GLU A 143 -16.34 -35.93 -16.32
C GLU A 143 -16.41 -36.16 -17.84
N GLU A 144 -17.17 -35.35 -18.56
CA GLU A 144 -17.41 -35.52 -20.00
C GLU A 144 -16.32 -34.88 -20.87
N GLU A 145 -15.86 -33.69 -20.48
CA GLU A 145 -14.83 -32.94 -21.20
C GLU A 145 -13.44 -33.13 -20.61
N GLY A 146 -13.32 -33.92 -19.54
CA GLY A 146 -12.03 -34.21 -18.96
C GLY A 146 -11.22 -32.99 -18.52
N LEU A 147 -11.91 -31.93 -18.07
CA LEU A 147 -11.27 -30.74 -17.52
C LEU A 147 -11.16 -30.90 -15.99
N PRO A 148 -9.96 -30.80 -15.40
CA PRO A 148 -9.80 -30.88 -13.96
C PRO A 148 -10.56 -29.78 -13.22
N VAL A 149 -11.16 -30.13 -12.09
CA VAL A 149 -11.93 -29.15 -11.28
C VAL A 149 -11.01 -28.10 -10.67
N GLU A 150 -9.82 -28.50 -10.21
CA GLU A 150 -8.84 -27.64 -9.57
C GLU A 150 -7.47 -27.88 -10.20
N VAL A 151 -6.81 -26.78 -10.55
CA VAL A 151 -5.48 -26.78 -11.15
C VAL A 151 -4.60 -25.78 -10.42
N GLU A 152 -3.29 -25.98 -10.49
CA GLU A 152 -2.28 -25.11 -9.88
C GLU A 152 -1.24 -24.72 -10.93
N ASN A 153 -0.75 -23.49 -10.83
CA ASN A 153 0.29 -22.97 -11.70
C ASN A 153 1.69 -23.04 -11.06
N CYS A 154 2.72 -22.51 -11.74
CA CYS A 154 4.09 -22.60 -11.24
C CYS A 154 4.39 -21.76 -9.97
N LEU A 155 3.47 -20.89 -9.56
CA LEU A 155 3.57 -20.09 -8.33
C LEU A 155 2.85 -20.72 -7.14
N GLY A 156 2.10 -21.82 -7.35
CA GLY A 156 1.23 -22.40 -6.33
C GLY A 156 -0.17 -21.77 -6.30
N MET A 157 -0.52 -20.90 -7.27
CA MET A 157 -1.86 -20.31 -7.35
C MET A 157 -2.84 -21.37 -7.81
N ARG A 158 -3.96 -21.49 -7.10
CA ARG A 158 -5.01 -22.45 -7.42
C ARG A 158 -6.15 -21.80 -8.19
N PHE A 159 -6.60 -22.50 -9.22
CA PHE A 159 -7.72 -22.08 -10.04
C PHE A 159 -8.79 -23.16 -10.09
N ARG A 160 -10.04 -22.73 -10.20
CA ARG A 160 -11.21 -23.60 -10.25
C ARG A 160 -11.94 -23.45 -11.58
N LEU A 161 -12.37 -24.58 -12.14
CA LEU A 161 -13.13 -24.64 -13.39
C LEU A 161 -14.49 -23.94 -13.23
N VAL A 162 -14.74 -22.90 -14.01
CA VAL A 162 -16.05 -22.25 -14.16
C VAL A 162 -16.67 -22.73 -15.46
N PRO A 163 -17.81 -23.43 -15.41
CA PRO A 163 -18.49 -23.91 -16.60
C PRO A 163 -18.98 -22.77 -17.51
N ALA A 164 -19.06 -23.03 -18.81
CA ALA A 164 -19.84 -22.21 -19.73
C ALA A 164 -21.32 -22.28 -19.36
N GLY A 165 -22.07 -21.21 -19.61
CA GLY A 165 -23.48 -21.18 -19.29
C GLY A 165 -24.11 -19.81 -19.44
N THR A 166 -25.33 -19.68 -18.95
CA THR A 166 -26.10 -18.44 -18.96
C THR A 166 -26.51 -18.13 -17.53
N CYS A 167 -26.40 -16.87 -17.13
CA CYS A 167 -26.79 -16.40 -15.81
C CYS A 167 -27.47 -15.04 -15.90
N LEU A 168 -28.26 -14.71 -14.88
CA LEU A 168 -28.72 -13.34 -14.66
C LEU A 168 -27.68 -12.62 -13.81
N ILE A 169 -27.10 -11.56 -14.36
CA ILE A 169 -26.12 -10.67 -13.73
C ILE A 169 -26.86 -9.43 -13.21
N GLY A 170 -26.42 -8.88 -12.08
CA GLY A 170 -27.06 -7.78 -11.36
C GLY A 170 -28.02 -8.23 -10.26
N SER A 171 -28.68 -7.28 -9.61
CA SER A 171 -29.57 -7.56 -8.47
C SER A 171 -31.05 -7.27 -8.81
N PRO A 172 -32.00 -8.05 -8.27
CA PRO A 172 -33.42 -7.74 -8.38
C PRO A 172 -33.75 -6.35 -7.80
N GLU A 173 -34.75 -5.67 -8.36
CA GLU A 173 -35.15 -4.33 -7.89
C GLU A 173 -35.53 -4.29 -6.41
N THR A 174 -35.92 -5.43 -5.83
CA THR A 174 -36.34 -5.56 -4.43
C THR A 174 -35.19 -5.83 -3.46
N GLU A 175 -33.95 -5.97 -3.93
CA GLU A 175 -32.81 -6.30 -3.07
C GLU A 175 -32.37 -5.10 -2.21
N PRO A 176 -32.36 -5.22 -0.86
CA PRO A 176 -31.92 -4.13 0.01
C PRO A 176 -30.44 -3.79 -0.22
N GLY A 177 -30.14 -2.50 -0.43
CA GLY A 177 -28.76 -2.03 -0.64
C GLY A 177 -28.30 -2.02 -2.09
N ARG A 178 -29.16 -2.43 -3.02
CA ARG A 178 -28.93 -2.35 -4.47
C ARG A 178 -28.63 -0.92 -4.95
N GLY A 179 -27.58 -0.79 -5.76
CA GLY A 179 -27.25 0.41 -6.52
C GLY A 179 -28.06 0.57 -7.81
N GLU A 180 -28.06 1.77 -8.39
CA GLU A 180 -28.82 2.08 -9.61
C GLU A 180 -28.29 1.35 -10.86
N THR A 181 -27.00 0.98 -10.86
CA THR A 181 -26.32 0.33 -12.00
C THR A 181 -26.41 -1.19 -11.99
N GLU A 182 -26.94 -1.80 -10.92
CA GLU A 182 -27.05 -3.25 -10.77
C GLU A 182 -28.33 -3.78 -11.42
N LEU A 183 -28.57 -3.42 -12.69
CA LEU A 183 -29.75 -3.88 -13.43
C LEU A 183 -29.63 -5.36 -13.75
N LEU A 184 -30.68 -6.12 -13.45
CA LEU A 184 -30.72 -7.55 -13.75
C LEU A 184 -30.81 -7.79 -15.27
N HIS A 185 -29.85 -8.50 -15.84
CA HIS A 185 -29.81 -8.82 -17.28
C HIS A 185 -29.19 -10.20 -17.56
N PRO A 186 -29.58 -10.88 -18.65
CA PRO A 186 -29.00 -12.17 -19.02
C PRO A 186 -27.63 -11.98 -19.69
N SER A 187 -26.62 -12.71 -19.18
CA SER A 187 -25.29 -12.79 -19.77
C SER A 187 -24.96 -14.24 -20.13
N MET A 188 -24.23 -14.42 -21.24
CA MET A 188 -23.88 -15.73 -21.81
C MET A 188 -22.36 -15.91 -21.85
N PHE A 189 -21.87 -16.96 -21.20
CA PHE A 189 -20.47 -17.35 -21.15
C PHE A 189 -20.25 -18.55 -22.08
N GLY A 190 -19.79 -18.28 -23.31
CA GLY A 190 -19.69 -19.30 -24.35
C GLY A 190 -18.52 -20.29 -24.22
N ARG A 191 -17.69 -20.16 -23.19
CA ARG A 191 -16.52 -21.03 -22.97
C ARG A 191 -16.30 -21.26 -21.48
N HIS A 192 -15.86 -22.46 -21.13
CA HIS A 192 -15.32 -22.77 -19.82
C HIS A 192 -14.06 -21.93 -19.58
N PHE A 193 -13.84 -21.51 -18.35
CA PHE A 193 -12.61 -20.82 -17.96
C PHE A 193 -12.20 -21.22 -16.55
N TYR A 194 -10.98 -20.87 -16.16
CA TYR A 194 -10.49 -21.08 -14.80
C TYR A 194 -10.43 -19.74 -14.07
N SER A 195 -10.98 -19.68 -12.86
CA SER A 195 -10.92 -18.50 -11.99
C SER A 195 -10.08 -18.77 -10.76
N GLY A 196 -9.38 -17.75 -10.26
CA GLY A 196 -8.57 -17.87 -9.05
C GLY A 196 -9.45 -18.29 -7.87
N LYS A 197 -9.08 -19.39 -7.20
CA LYS A 197 -9.80 -19.88 -6.01
C LYS A 197 -9.66 -18.93 -4.82
N PHE A 198 -8.53 -18.22 -4.78
CA PHE A 198 -8.20 -17.22 -3.78
C PHE A 198 -7.73 -15.94 -4.46
N GLU A 199 -7.81 -14.85 -3.73
CA GLU A 199 -7.11 -13.61 -4.09
C GLU A 199 -5.60 -13.86 -4.13
N VAL A 200 -4.89 -13.12 -4.99
CA VAL A 200 -3.42 -13.23 -5.10
C VAL A 200 -2.80 -12.87 -3.76
N THR A 201 -2.02 -13.79 -3.21
CA THR A 201 -1.36 -13.59 -1.92
C THR A 201 -0.11 -12.72 -2.04
N GLN A 202 0.31 -12.14 -0.93
CA GLN A 202 1.57 -11.37 -0.86
C GLN A 202 2.78 -12.22 -1.24
N ARG A 203 2.81 -13.50 -0.86
CA ARG A 203 3.87 -14.43 -1.26
C ARG A 203 3.91 -14.62 -2.77
N GLU A 204 2.78 -14.92 -3.41
CA GLU A 204 2.69 -15.12 -4.86
C GLU A 204 3.08 -13.84 -5.62
N TRP A 205 2.60 -12.68 -5.15
CA TRP A 205 2.98 -11.37 -5.69
C TRP A 205 4.50 -11.19 -5.75
N GLN A 206 5.17 -11.41 -4.61
CA GLN A 206 6.61 -11.22 -4.47
C GLN A 206 7.46 -12.23 -5.26
N MET A 207 6.88 -13.31 -5.79
CA MET A 207 7.59 -14.23 -6.69
C MET A 207 7.84 -13.63 -8.08
N LEU A 208 7.08 -12.59 -8.47
CA LEU A 208 7.19 -11.93 -9.77
C LEU A 208 7.49 -10.43 -9.66
N MET A 209 7.06 -9.80 -8.58
CA MET A 209 7.19 -8.37 -8.31
C MET A 209 8.28 -8.14 -7.27
N THR A 210 9.00 -7.03 -7.41
CA THR A 210 10.16 -6.71 -6.54
C THR A 210 9.77 -6.10 -5.21
N ASP A 211 8.53 -5.64 -5.08
CA ASP A 211 8.00 -4.92 -3.94
C ASP A 211 6.80 -5.64 -3.31
N ASN A 212 6.34 -5.12 -2.17
CA ASN A 212 5.11 -5.54 -1.51
C ASN A 212 4.44 -4.30 -0.88
N PRO A 213 3.49 -3.66 -1.57
CA PRO A 213 2.87 -2.41 -1.13
C PRO A 213 1.86 -2.60 0.01
N SER A 214 1.44 -3.83 0.29
CA SER A 214 0.39 -4.13 1.28
C SER A 214 0.56 -3.41 2.62
N ARG A 215 -0.48 -2.73 3.07
CA ARG A 215 -0.57 -2.22 4.43
C ARG A 215 -0.63 -3.34 5.47
N PHE A 216 -1.40 -4.39 5.23
CA PHE A 216 -1.51 -5.56 6.11
C PHE A 216 -0.42 -6.56 5.75
N ARG A 217 0.29 -7.13 6.73
CA ARG A 217 1.45 -7.99 6.46
C ARG A 217 1.17 -9.45 6.82
N GLY A 218 1.39 -10.33 5.85
CA GLY A 218 1.32 -11.78 6.01
C GLY A 218 1.44 -12.49 4.66
N GLU A 219 2.23 -13.56 4.59
CA GLU A 219 2.53 -14.24 3.32
C GLU A 219 1.30 -14.81 2.63
N ASP A 220 0.36 -15.37 3.40
CA ASP A 220 -0.89 -15.95 2.91
C ASP A 220 -2.07 -14.95 2.92
N LEU A 221 -1.82 -13.66 3.19
CA LEU A 221 -2.82 -12.60 3.06
C LEU A 221 -2.86 -12.08 1.62
N PRO A 222 -4.01 -11.54 1.17
CA PRO A 222 -4.09 -10.90 -0.15
C PRO A 222 -3.12 -9.72 -0.24
N VAL A 223 -2.58 -9.52 -1.44
CA VAL A 223 -1.87 -8.28 -1.76
C VAL A 223 -2.88 -7.14 -1.91
N GLU A 224 -2.56 -5.97 -1.37
CA GLU A 224 -3.42 -4.77 -1.41
C GLU A 224 -2.56 -3.50 -1.49
N GLU A 225 -3.19 -2.34 -1.61
CA GLU A 225 -2.53 -1.06 -1.99
C GLU A 225 -1.83 -1.13 -3.36
N ILE A 226 -2.40 -1.92 -4.29
CA ILE A 226 -1.95 -2.05 -5.67
C ILE A 226 -2.91 -1.34 -6.64
N THR A 227 -2.37 -0.84 -7.74
CA THR A 227 -3.17 -0.27 -8.82
C THR A 227 -3.56 -1.33 -9.86
N TRP A 228 -4.54 -0.99 -10.70
CA TRP A 228 -4.88 -1.83 -11.85
C TRP A 228 -3.68 -2.07 -12.79
N TYR A 229 -2.78 -1.09 -12.93
CA TYR A 229 -1.58 -1.22 -13.76
C TYR A 229 -0.59 -2.22 -13.17
N ASP A 230 -0.44 -2.24 -11.85
CA ASP A 230 0.40 -3.22 -11.16
C ASP A 230 -0.15 -4.64 -11.37
N CYS A 231 -1.48 -4.82 -11.34
CA CYS A 231 -2.12 -6.09 -11.69
C CYS A 231 -1.79 -6.53 -13.13
N GLN A 232 -1.86 -5.60 -14.11
CA GLN A 232 -1.51 -5.94 -15.49
C GLN A 232 -0.03 -6.33 -15.64
N GLU A 233 0.86 -5.66 -14.91
CA GLU A 233 2.29 -5.98 -14.92
C GLU A 233 2.56 -7.36 -14.29
N PHE A 234 1.93 -7.66 -13.15
CA PHE A 234 1.99 -8.99 -12.53
C PHE A 234 1.53 -10.08 -13.51
N ILE A 235 0.37 -9.89 -14.15
CA ILE A 235 -0.18 -10.82 -15.15
C ILE A 235 0.76 -10.99 -16.34
N ARG A 236 1.34 -9.89 -16.85
CA ARG A 236 2.30 -9.93 -17.96
C ARG A 236 3.51 -10.79 -17.59
N ARG A 237 4.11 -10.57 -16.42
CA ARG A 237 5.25 -11.37 -15.92
C ARG A 237 4.89 -12.83 -15.71
N LEU A 238 3.70 -13.12 -15.19
CA LEU A 238 3.22 -14.48 -14.99
C LEU A 238 3.10 -15.21 -16.34
N ASN A 239 2.46 -14.58 -17.32
CA ASN A 239 2.35 -15.12 -18.67
C ASN A 239 3.72 -15.35 -19.32
N GLU A 240 4.65 -14.40 -19.20
CA GLU A 240 6.02 -14.56 -19.73
C GLU A 240 6.78 -15.71 -19.07
N ARG A 241 6.61 -15.88 -17.75
CA ARG A 241 7.25 -16.98 -16.99
C ARG A 241 6.76 -18.35 -17.44
N GLU A 242 5.49 -18.48 -17.82
CA GLU A 242 4.90 -19.74 -18.28
C GLU A 242 4.89 -19.88 -19.82
N GLY A 243 5.45 -18.91 -20.55
CA GLY A 243 5.48 -18.93 -22.02
C GLY A 243 4.10 -18.78 -22.67
N LEU A 244 3.16 -18.12 -21.99
CA LEU A 244 1.79 -17.91 -22.41
C LEU A 244 1.61 -16.56 -23.12
N THR A 245 0.59 -16.50 -23.98
CA THR A 245 0.15 -15.27 -24.65
C THR A 245 -1.12 -14.74 -23.99
N ARG A 246 -1.56 -13.53 -24.38
CA ARG A 246 -2.81 -12.97 -23.87
C ARG A 246 -4.05 -13.81 -24.25
N GLN A 247 -3.96 -14.63 -25.30
CA GLN A 247 -5.08 -15.44 -25.79
C GLN A 247 -5.25 -16.77 -25.05
N ASN A 248 -4.17 -17.31 -24.48
CA ASN A 248 -4.17 -18.59 -23.77
C ASN A 248 -3.60 -18.50 -22.34
N GLY A 249 -3.36 -17.29 -21.84
CA GLY A 249 -2.78 -17.02 -20.53
C GLY A 249 -3.74 -16.31 -19.57
N TYR A 250 -3.16 -15.89 -18.45
CA TYR A 250 -3.87 -15.22 -17.37
C TYR A 250 -4.29 -13.80 -17.75
N ARG A 251 -5.40 -13.37 -17.16
CA ARG A 251 -5.93 -11.99 -17.23
C ARG A 251 -6.82 -11.72 -16.02
N LEU A 252 -7.16 -10.45 -15.81
CA LEU A 252 -8.27 -10.12 -14.92
C LEU A 252 -9.59 -10.65 -15.51
N PRO A 253 -10.52 -11.13 -14.67
CA PRO A 253 -11.87 -11.44 -15.13
C PRO A 253 -12.58 -10.16 -15.60
N THR A 254 -13.55 -10.29 -16.50
CA THR A 254 -14.53 -9.22 -16.69
C THR A 254 -15.43 -9.11 -15.45
N GLU A 255 -16.14 -8.00 -15.30
CA GLU A 255 -17.11 -7.84 -14.20
C GLU A 255 -18.15 -8.98 -14.19
N GLU A 256 -18.69 -9.31 -15.36
CA GLU A 256 -19.67 -10.39 -15.52
C GLU A 256 -19.07 -11.77 -15.21
N GLU A 257 -17.84 -12.05 -15.63
CA GLU A 257 -17.17 -13.32 -15.32
C GLU A 257 -16.90 -13.47 -13.83
N TRP A 258 -16.53 -12.36 -13.17
CA TRP A 258 -16.32 -12.34 -11.73
C TRP A 258 -17.64 -12.61 -10.99
N GLU A 259 -18.71 -11.90 -11.35
CA GLU A 259 -20.01 -12.10 -10.73
C GLU A 259 -20.58 -13.50 -11.02
N TYR A 260 -20.42 -14.00 -12.23
CA TYR A 260 -20.86 -15.35 -12.59
C TYR A 260 -20.15 -16.43 -11.76
N ALA A 261 -18.83 -16.30 -11.56
CA ALA A 261 -18.08 -17.19 -10.69
C ALA A 261 -18.48 -17.05 -9.21
N CYS A 262 -18.89 -15.87 -8.75
CA CYS A 262 -19.37 -15.67 -7.37
C CYS A 262 -20.76 -16.26 -7.10
N ARG A 263 -21.57 -16.46 -8.15
CA ARG A 263 -22.94 -16.99 -8.03
C ARG A 263 -23.00 -18.52 -7.92
N GLY A 264 -21.89 -19.25 -8.08
CA GLY A 264 -21.86 -20.71 -8.00
C GLY A 264 -20.51 -21.30 -7.61
#